data_AF-A0A2N0QJ54-F1
#
_entry.id   AF-A0A2N0QJ54-F1
#
_cell.length_a   1.000
_cell.length_b   1.000
_cell.length_c   1.000
_cell.angle_alpha   90.00
_cell.angle_beta   90.00
_cell.angle_gamma   90.00
#
_symmetry.space_group_name_H-M   'P 1'
#
loop_
_entity.id
_entity.type
_entity.pdbx_description
1 polymer ?
#
loop_
_entity_poly.entity_id
_entity_poly.type
_entity_poly.pdbx_seq_one_letter_code
_entity_poly.pdbx_strand_id
1 'polypeptide(L)' 'QGDDYDSLRLARFTSYSVELPKVITPGQLVTVRCSGDIETFTFEVFLRLDTQFEIDLYRSGGIFVGL' A
#
# COMPACT_ATOMS: atom_id res chain seq x y z
N GLN A 1 5.55 -17.53 7.67
CA GLN A 1 4.08 -17.53 7.61
C GLN A 1 3.70 -16.16 7.10
N GLY A 2 2.98 -16.06 5.98
CA GLY A 2 2.60 -14.78 5.37
C GLY A 2 1.10 -14.58 5.50
N ASP A 3 0.68 -13.32 5.56
CA ASP A 3 -0.74 -12.96 5.49
C ASP A 3 -1.19 -12.88 4.03
N ASP A 4 -2.41 -13.32 3.78
CA ASP A 4 -3.04 -13.34 2.47
C ASP A 4 -4.51 -12.90 2.55
N TYR A 5 -5.19 -12.89 1.40
CA TYR A 5 -6.57 -12.43 1.29
C TYR A 5 -7.54 -13.18 2.20
N ASP A 6 -7.35 -14.50 2.31
CA ASP A 6 -8.24 -15.38 3.06
C ASP A 6 -7.94 -15.30 4.56
N SER A 7 -6.66 -15.24 4.94
CA SER A 7 -6.25 -15.10 6.35
C SER A 7 -6.77 -13.80 6.97
N LEU A 8 -6.75 -12.72 6.19
CA LEU A 8 -7.25 -11.39 6.59
C LEU A 8 -8.76 -11.24 6.38
N ARG A 9 -9.42 -12.20 5.74
CA ARG A 9 -10.86 -12.23 5.45
C ARG A 9 -11.33 -10.92 4.79
N LEU A 10 -10.63 -10.51 3.73
CA LEU A 10 -10.80 -9.19 3.13
C LEU A 10 -12.09 -9.03 2.32
N ALA A 11 -12.76 -10.13 1.94
CA ALA A 11 -13.99 -10.13 1.14
C ALA A 11 -15.16 -9.34 1.74
N ARG A 12 -15.11 -9.05 3.05
CA ARG A 12 -16.18 -8.35 3.78
C ARG A 12 -16.05 -6.82 3.78
N PHE A 13 -14.96 -6.28 3.21
CA PHE A 13 -14.72 -4.84 3.14
C PHE A 13 -15.04 -4.31 1.75
N THR A 14 -15.55 -3.09 1.68
CA THR A 14 -16.01 -2.46 0.43
C THR A 14 -15.02 -1.44 -0.11
N SER A 15 -14.13 -0.92 0.74
CA SER A 15 -13.12 0.07 0.36
C SER A 15 -11.82 -0.12 1.11
N TYR A 16 -10.73 0.30 0.46
CA TYR A 16 -9.37 0.22 0.97
C TYR A 16 -8.71 1.59 0.77
N SER A 17 -8.05 2.09 1.81
CA SER A 17 -7.26 3.30 1.77
C SER A 17 -5.85 3.01 2.27
N VAL A 18 -4.86 3.54 1.56
CA VAL A 18 -3.44 3.44 1.94
C VAL A 18 -2.91 4.84 2.12
N GLU A 19 -2.46 5.17 3.33
CA GLU A 19 -1.82 6.44 3.61
C GLU A 19 -0.31 6.26 3.51
N LEU A 20 0.30 6.91 2.52
CA LEU A 20 1.75 6.88 2.38
C LEU A 20 2.40 7.94 3.27
N PRO A 21 3.47 7.60 4.01
CA PRO A 21 4.23 8.58 4.76
C PRO A 21 4.89 9.60 3.83
N LYS A 22 5.14 10.81 4.35
CA LYS A 22 5.81 11.89 3.59
C LYS A 22 7.19 11.45 3.07
N VAL A 23 7.90 10.64 3.84
CA VAL A 23 9.18 10.05 3.47
C VAL A 23 8.96 8.57 3.22
N ILE A 24 9.26 8.13 2.01
CA ILE A 24 9.19 6.72 1.59
C ILE A 24 10.62 6.19 1.57
N THR A 25 10.85 5.04 2.19
CA THR A 25 12.11 4.28 2.09
C THR A 25 11.92 2.96 1.35
N PRO A 26 12.97 2.40 0.74
CA PRO A 26 12.86 1.13 0.02
C PRO A 26 12.31 0.00 0.88
N GLY A 27 11.38 -0.79 0.33
CA GLY A 27 10.79 -1.95 0.98
C GLY A 27 10.02 -1.67 2.27
N GLN A 28 9.61 -0.43 2.53
CA GLN A 28 8.92 -0.06 3.77
C GLN A 28 7.55 -0.72 3.91
N LEU A 29 7.11 -0.91 5.15
CA LEU A 29 5.73 -1.27 5.46
C LEU A 29 4.84 -0.01 5.44
N VAL A 30 3.61 -0.17 4.96
CA VAL A 30 2.56 0.86 5.00
C VAL A 30 1.27 0.27 5.53
N THR A 31 0.49 1.09 6.22
CA THR A 31 -0.79 0.67 6.78
C THR A 31 -1.89 0.78 5.73
N VAL A 32 -2.59 -0.33 5.51
CA VAL A 32 -3.84 -0.38 4.76
C VAL A 32 -4.98 -0.33 5.75
N ARG A 33 -5.92 0.59 5.53
CA ARG A 33 -7.19 0.65 6.23
C ARG A 33 -8.31 0.16 5.31
N CYS A 34 -9.03 -0.84 5.77
CA CYS A 34 -10.21 -1.40 5.12
C CYS A 34 -11.45 -0.90 5.83
N SER A 35 -12.43 -0.45 5.08
CA SER A 35 -13.73 -0.05 5.61
C SER A 35 -14.80 -0.91 4.95
N GLY A 36 -15.60 -1.58 5.78
CA GLY A 36 -16.84 -2.25 5.41
C GLY A 36 -18.03 -1.54 6.04
N ASP A 37 -19.23 -2.06 5.81
CA ASP A 37 -20.46 -1.39 6.23
C ASP A 37 -20.61 -1.31 7.77
N ILE A 38 -19.99 -2.24 8.49
CA ILE A 38 -20.15 -2.40 9.95
C ILE A 38 -18.83 -2.26 10.70
N GLU A 39 -17.69 -2.57 10.07
CA GLU A 39 -16.39 -2.61 10.74
C GLU A 39 -15.26 -2.01 9.88
N THR A 40 -14.22 -1.56 10.56
CA THR A 40 -12.96 -1.12 9.96
C THR A 40 -11.82 -2.01 10.45
N PHE A 41 -10.91 -2.37 9.56
CA PHE A 41 -9.76 -3.22 9.87
C PHE A 41 -8.48 -2.62 9.28
N THR A 42 -7.37 -2.74 9.98
CA THR A 42 -6.07 -2.24 9.53
C THR A 42 -5.03 -3.34 9.55
N PHE A 43 -4.18 -3.38 8.53
CA PHE A 43 -3.04 -4.30 8.46
C PHE A 43 -1.86 -3.64 7.73
N GLU A 44 -0.66 -4.19 7.88
CA GLU A 44 0.55 -3.68 7.24
C GLU A 44 0.86 -4.46 5.96
N VAL A 45 1.32 -3.76 4.93
CA VAL A 45 1.79 -4.36 3.67
C VAL A 45 3.14 -3.79 3.28
N PHE A 46 3.95 -4.59 2.59
CA PHE A 46 5.19 -4.12 1.98
C PHE A 46 4.88 -3.25 0.76
N LEU A 47 5.36 -2.01 0.77
CA LEU A 47 5.41 -1.17 -0.41
C LEU A 47 6.59 -1.64 -1.28
N ARG A 48 6.29 -2.28 -2.41
CA ARG A 48 7.26 -2.87 -3.35
C ARG A 48 7.95 -1.83 -4.24
N LEU A 49 8.49 -0.81 -3.59
CA LEU A 49 9.50 0.09 -4.16
C LEU A 49 10.81 -0.34 -3.52
N ASP A 50 11.57 -1.16 -4.24
CA ASP A 50 12.73 -1.89 -3.69
C ASP A 50 14.01 -1.04 -3.78
N THR A 51 13.99 0.07 -4.53
CA THR A 51 15.12 0.99 -4.73
C THR A 51 14.74 2.46 -4.63
N GLN A 52 15.74 3.33 -4.39
CA GLN A 52 15.53 4.78 -4.38
C GLN A 52 15.05 5.31 -5.75
N PHE A 53 15.54 4.73 -6.84
CA PHE A 53 15.14 5.09 -8.19
C PHE A 53 13.65 4.85 -8.45
N GLU A 54 13.09 3.72 -8.00
CA GLU A 54 11.66 3.43 -8.12
C GLU A 54 10.79 4.40 -7.31
N ILE A 55 11.27 4.84 -6.13
CA ILE A 55 10.60 5.87 -5.32
C ILE A 55 10.57 7.20 -6.07
N ASP A 56 11.68 7.58 -6.71
CA ASP A 56 11.77 8.82 -7.47
C ASP A 56 10.88 8.77 -8.73
N LEU A 57 10.81 7.61 -9.41
CA LEU A 57 9.87 7.37 -10.50
C LEU A 57 8.41 7.46 -10.06
N TYR A 58 8.06 6.81 -8.94
CA TYR A 58 6.73 6.86 -8.36
C TYR A 58 6.30 8.31 -8.07
N ARG A 59 7.18 9.11 -7.45
CA ARG A 59 6.94 10.52 -7.16
C ARG A 59 6.80 11.38 -8.41
N SER A 60 7.48 11.00 -9.48
CA SER A 60 7.43 11.71 -10.77
C SER A 60 6.18 11.39 -11.59
N GLY A 61 5.32 10.46 -11.13
CA GLY A 61 4.12 10.04 -11.85
C GLY A 61 4.37 8.95 -12.91
N GLY A 62 5.55 8.33 -12.88
CA GLY A 62 5.94 7.25 -13.80
C GLY A 62 7.08 7.64 -14.75
N ILE A 63 7.55 6.64 -15.51
CA ILE A 63 8.76 6.74 -16.34
C ILE A 63 8.62 7.66 -17.57
N PHE A 64 7.39 8.01 -17.96
CA PHE A 64 7.10 8.75 -19.18
C PHE A 64 6.62 10.17 -18.96
N VAL A 65 6.65 10.68 -17.72
CA VAL A 65 6.28 12.08 -17.46
C VAL A 65 7.38 12.99 -18.01
N GLY A 66 7.16 13.54 -19.21
CA GLY A 66 8.08 14.43 -19.91
C GLY A 66 8.38 14.10 -21.38
N LEU A 67 7.75 13.07 -21.96
CA LEU A 67 7.74 12.80 -23.41
C LEU A 67 6.45 13.27 -24.08
#